data_AF-A0A3D2WUU5-F1
#
_entry.id   AF-A0A3D2WUU5-F1
#
_cell.length_a   1.000
_cell.length_b   1.000
_cell.length_c   1.000
_cell.angle_alpha   90.00
_cell.angle_beta   90.00
_cell.angle_gamma   90.00
#
_symmetry.space_group_name_H-M   'P 1'
#
loop_
_entity.id
_entity.type
_entity.pdbx_description
1 polymer ?
#
loop_
_entity_poly.entity_id
_entity_poly.type
_entity_poly.pdbx_seq_one_letter_code
_entity_poly.pdbx_strand_id
1 'polypeptide(L)'
;ASGAGFQSRIRVLVCLTPDFSKIRNLKILEQDETPGCGTKIIKDTSRAIDEEWFIKQFNDLEVTRPVVCVKESPKKSNSEVQAISGATVSSQAIVDILNNSIKDYRDSYLKQKAN
;
A
#
# COMPACT_ATOMS: atom_id res chain seq x y z
N ALA A 1 -6.32 0.97 -8.19
CA ALA A 1 -6.02 2.19 -7.41
C ALA A 1 -4.87 2.94 -8.09
N SER A 2 -4.86 4.27 -8.07
CA SER A 2 -3.71 5.05 -8.57
C SER A 2 -3.64 6.42 -7.91
N GLY A 3 -2.45 6.98 -7.74
CA GLY A 3 -2.27 8.33 -7.22
C GLY A 3 -0.85 8.85 -7.40
N ALA A 4 -0.60 10.06 -6.88
CA ALA A 4 0.71 10.69 -6.97
C ALA A 4 1.73 9.98 -6.07
N GLY A 5 2.87 9.59 -6.66
CA GLY A 5 4.10 9.20 -5.99
C GLY A 5 5.00 10.40 -5.71
N PHE A 6 6.28 10.15 -5.45
CA PHE A 6 7.26 11.21 -5.22
C PHE A 6 7.68 11.89 -6.53
N GLN A 7 7.90 11.12 -7.61
CA GLN A 7 8.31 11.67 -8.91
C GLN A 7 7.28 11.42 -10.02
N SER A 8 6.42 10.43 -9.85
CA SER A 8 5.49 10.01 -10.90
C SER A 8 4.21 9.44 -10.33
N ARG A 9 3.27 9.07 -11.20
CA ARG A 9 2.02 8.44 -10.80
C ARG A 9 2.25 6.95 -10.57
N ILE A 10 1.85 6.47 -9.40
CA ILE A 10 1.93 5.05 -9.06
C ILE A 10 0.57 4.40 -9.30
N ARG A 11 0.55 3.26 -10.01
CA ARG A 11 -0.64 2.41 -10.18
C ARG A 11 -0.50 1.12 -9.39
N VAL A 12 -1.53 0.83 -8.61
CA VAL A 12 -1.57 -0.31 -7.69
C VAL A 12 -2.84 -1.13 -7.93
N LEU A 13 -2.66 -2.43 -8.07
CA LEU A 13 -3.72 -3.43 -7.95
C LEU A 13 -3.79 -3.88 -6.49
N VAL A 14 -4.97 -3.74 -5.89
CA VAL A 14 -5.24 -4.17 -4.52
C VAL A 14 -6.41 -5.15 -4.53
N CYS A 15 -6.22 -6.29 -3.87
CA CYS A 15 -7.27 -7.29 -3.68
C CYS A 15 -7.76 -7.19 -2.23
N LEU A 16 -9.05 -6.94 -2.06
CA LEU A 16 -9.71 -6.80 -0.76
C LEU A 16 -10.61 -8.00 -0.47
N THR A 17 -10.90 -8.25 0.80
CA THR A 17 -11.99 -9.14 1.20
C THR A 17 -13.35 -8.53 0.85
N PRO A 18 -14.41 -9.35 0.65
CA PRO A 18 -15.75 -8.85 0.28
C PRO A 18 -16.38 -7.89 1.30
N ASP A 19 -15.96 -7.97 2.55
CA ASP A 19 -16.38 -7.10 3.66
C ASP A 19 -15.51 -5.83 3.81
N PHE A 20 -14.54 -5.63 2.90
CA PHE A 20 -13.57 -4.53 2.93
C PHE A 20 -12.75 -4.45 4.24
N SER A 21 -12.60 -5.56 4.97
CA SER A 21 -11.88 -5.56 6.25
C SER A 21 -10.38 -5.78 6.10
N LYS A 22 -9.93 -6.51 5.06
CA LYS A 22 -8.52 -6.89 4.87
C LYS A 22 -8.06 -6.79 3.43
N ILE A 23 -6.76 -6.50 3.25
CA ILE A 23 -6.06 -6.68 1.97
C ILE A 23 -5.57 -8.13 1.89
N ARG A 24 -5.85 -8.81 0.78
CA ARG A 24 -5.35 -10.17 0.50
C ARG A 24 -4.06 -10.14 -0.30
N ASN A 25 -3.92 -9.19 -1.21
CA ASN A 25 -2.74 -9.05 -2.05
C ASN A 25 -2.64 -7.62 -2.57
N LEU A 26 -1.41 -7.19 -2.83
CA LEU A 26 -1.09 -5.91 -3.44
C LEU A 26 -0.04 -6.12 -4.52
N LYS A 27 -0.23 -5.50 -5.68
CA LYS A 27 0.75 -5.49 -6.76
C LYS A 27 0.91 -4.09 -7.33
N ILE A 28 2.14 -3.63 -7.45
CA ILE A 28 2.44 -2.39 -8.18
C ILE A 28 2.46 -2.74 -9.67
N LEU A 29 1.63 -2.02 -10.44
CA LEU A 29 1.52 -2.21 -11.88
C LEU A 29 2.46 -1.27 -12.63
N GLU A 30 2.53 -0.01 -12.18
CA GLU A 30 3.36 1.03 -12.78
C GLU A 30 3.87 1.99 -11.72
N GLN A 31 5.11 2.41 -11.88
CA GLN A 31 5.79 3.46 -11.12
C GLN A 31 6.97 3.95 -11.95
N ASP A 32 7.33 5.21 -11.81
CA ASP A 32 8.52 5.81 -12.40
C ASP A 32 9.22 6.66 -11.32
N GLU A 33 9.61 5.99 -10.25
CA GLU A 33 10.29 6.58 -9.10
C GLU A 33 11.81 6.55 -9.26
N THR A 34 12.52 7.31 -8.42
CA THR A 34 13.98 7.40 -8.49
C THR A 34 14.63 6.01 -8.34
N PRO A 35 15.39 5.54 -9.34
CA PRO A 35 16.10 4.27 -9.27
C PRO A 35 17.01 4.19 -8.04
N GLY A 36 16.90 3.09 -7.28
CA GLY A 36 17.71 2.85 -6.09
C GLY A 36 17.21 3.54 -4.81
N CYS A 37 16.20 4.40 -4.90
CA CYS A 37 15.45 4.93 -3.75
C CYS A 37 13.99 4.48 -3.83
N GLY A 38 13.13 5.23 -4.53
CA GLY A 38 11.70 4.96 -4.57
C GLY A 38 11.33 3.64 -5.25
N THR A 39 12.13 3.14 -6.20
CA THR A 39 11.90 1.84 -6.85
C THR A 39 11.95 0.64 -5.88
N LYS A 40 12.49 0.84 -4.67
CA LYS A 40 12.53 -0.18 -3.61
C LYS A 40 11.16 -0.66 -3.17
N ILE A 41 10.10 0.12 -3.43
CA ILE A 41 8.71 -0.29 -3.14
C ILE A 41 8.29 -1.55 -3.91
N ILE A 42 8.91 -1.83 -5.06
CA ILE A 42 8.71 -3.09 -5.79
C ILE A 42 9.71 -4.13 -5.29
N LYS A 43 10.98 -3.74 -5.28
CA LYS A 43 12.10 -4.63 -5.02
C LYS A 43 13.23 -3.90 -4.31
N ASP A 44 13.41 -4.21 -3.03
CA ASP A 44 14.49 -3.67 -2.21
C ASP A 44 15.69 -4.63 -2.19
N THR A 45 16.61 -4.43 -3.13
CA THR A 45 17.83 -5.22 -3.25
C THR A 45 18.79 -5.06 -2.06
N SER A 46 18.56 -4.09 -1.17
CA SER A 46 19.33 -3.96 0.07
C SER A 46 18.96 -5.02 1.11
N ARG A 47 17.82 -5.72 0.94
CA ARG A 47 17.39 -6.85 1.76
C ARG A 47 17.40 -8.15 0.97
N ALA A 48 18.57 -8.77 0.84
CA ALA A 48 18.77 -10.00 0.07
C ALA A 48 17.93 -11.22 0.52
N ILE A 49 17.44 -11.22 1.77
CA ILE A 49 16.62 -12.32 2.32
C ILE A 49 15.19 -12.28 1.75
N ASP A 50 14.65 -11.08 1.56
CA ASP A 50 13.31 -10.88 1.01
C ASP A 50 13.24 -9.53 0.30
N GLU A 51 13.51 -9.54 -1.01
CA GLU A 51 13.58 -8.31 -1.79
C GLU A 51 12.19 -7.67 -2.00
N GLU A 52 11.10 -8.46 -1.88
CA GLU A 52 9.72 -7.98 -2.03
C GLU A 52 9.02 -7.77 -0.67
N TRP A 53 9.81 -7.70 0.41
CA TRP A 53 9.30 -7.63 1.78
C TRP A 53 8.25 -6.55 1.96
N PHE A 54 8.42 -5.39 1.31
CA PHE A 54 7.53 -4.24 1.46
C PHE A 54 6.10 -4.55 1.01
N ILE A 55 5.95 -5.16 -0.17
CA ILE A 55 4.65 -5.53 -0.74
C ILE A 55 3.98 -6.63 0.10
N LYS A 56 4.77 -7.57 0.62
CA LYS A 56 4.29 -8.67 1.45
C LYS A 56 3.69 -8.21 2.77
N GLN A 57 4.05 -7.02 3.27
CA GLN A 57 3.44 -6.45 4.48
C GLN A 57 1.93 -6.25 4.35
N PHE A 58 1.46 -5.97 3.13
CA PHE A 58 0.04 -5.72 2.85
C PHE A 58 -0.81 -6.99 2.81
N ASN A 59 -0.19 -8.18 2.76
CA ASN A 59 -0.93 -9.44 2.79
C ASN A 59 -1.57 -9.65 4.17
N ASP A 60 -2.88 -9.91 4.18
CA ASP A 60 -3.72 -10.03 5.39
C ASP A 60 -3.66 -8.81 6.32
N LEU A 61 -3.37 -7.62 5.77
CA LEU A 61 -3.37 -6.36 6.52
C LEU A 61 -4.81 -5.92 6.80
N GLU A 62 -5.10 -5.54 8.04
CA GLU A 62 -6.39 -4.95 8.38
C GLU A 62 -6.52 -3.54 7.80
N VAL A 63 -7.68 -3.24 7.20
CA VAL A 63 -8.01 -1.96 6.57
C VAL A 63 -9.39 -1.45 6.99
N THR A 64 -9.87 -1.93 8.14
CA THR A 64 -11.06 -1.37 8.81
C THR A 64 -10.82 0.08 9.25
N ARG A 65 -9.55 0.43 9.49
CA ARG A 65 -9.04 1.77 9.77
C ARG A 65 -7.98 2.16 8.71
N PRO A 66 -7.61 3.45 8.61
CA PRO A 66 -6.57 3.89 7.69
C PRO A 66 -5.24 3.16 7.97
N VAL A 67 -4.59 2.72 6.89
CA VAL A 67 -3.22 2.19 6.94
C VAL A 67 -2.26 3.32 7.28
N VAL A 68 -1.25 3.05 8.09
CA VAL A 68 -0.24 4.02 8.51
C VAL A 68 1.18 3.50 8.28
N CYS A 69 2.07 4.39 7.82
CA CYS A 69 3.49 4.08 7.75
C CYS A 69 4.16 4.26 9.12
N VAL A 70 4.95 3.28 9.52
CA VAL A 70 5.82 3.34 10.70
C VAL A 70 7.29 3.11 10.30
N LYS A 71 8.22 3.57 11.14
CA LYS A 71 9.67 3.31 10.92
C LYS A 71 10.12 1.98 11.54
N GLU A 72 9.46 1.58 12.62
CA GLU A 72 9.78 0.39 13.40
C GLU A 72 9.01 -0.85 12.91
N SER A 73 9.05 -1.92 13.70
CA SER A 73 8.33 -3.16 13.44
C SER A 73 6.81 -2.92 13.40
N PRO A 74 6.14 -3.19 12.27
CA PRO A 74 4.74 -2.89 12.08
C PRO A 74 3.83 -3.97 12.69
N LYS A 75 2.66 -3.56 13.18
CA LYS A 75 1.60 -4.46 13.63
C LYS A 75 0.42 -4.47 12.65
N LYS A 76 0.15 -5.63 12.05
CA LYS A 76 -0.98 -5.80 11.12
C LYS A 76 -2.34 -5.49 11.74
N SER A 77 -2.53 -5.82 13.03
CA SER A 77 -3.76 -5.52 13.80
C SER A 77 -4.01 -4.02 14.00
N ASN A 78 -2.98 -3.20 13.81
CA ASN A 78 -3.06 -1.74 13.92
C ASN A 78 -3.09 -1.06 12.54
N SER A 79 -3.16 -1.83 11.45
CA SER A 79 -3.06 -1.32 10.08
C SER A 79 -1.71 -0.62 9.80
N GLU A 80 -0.64 -1.08 10.43
CA GLU A 80 0.68 -0.49 10.27
C GLU A 80 1.47 -1.22 9.16
N VAL A 81 2.24 -0.44 8.39
CA VAL A 81 3.25 -0.95 7.44
C VAL A 81 4.56 -0.22 7.66
N GLN A 82 5.67 -0.94 7.57
CA GLN A 82 6.98 -0.32 7.71
C GLN A 82 7.38 0.39 6.42
N ALA A 83 7.78 1.66 6.55
CA ALA A 83 8.33 2.44 5.46
C ALA A 83 9.75 1.97 5.09
N ILE A 84 10.11 2.09 3.82
CA ILE A 84 11.45 1.75 3.34
C ILE A 84 12.39 2.91 3.65
N SER A 85 13.55 2.61 4.25
CA SER A 85 14.59 3.60 4.50
C SER A 85 15.15 4.16 3.19
N GLY A 86 15.22 5.49 3.10
CA GLY A 86 15.61 6.20 1.87
C GLY A 86 14.51 6.26 0.79
N ALA A 87 13.31 5.74 1.07
CA ALA A 87 12.16 5.78 0.16
C ALA A 87 10.85 6.07 0.90
N THR A 88 10.92 6.87 1.97
CA THR A 88 9.79 7.15 2.87
C THR A 88 8.61 7.83 2.14
N VAL A 89 8.88 8.74 1.21
CA VAL A 89 7.83 9.42 0.44
C VAL A 89 7.11 8.44 -0.47
N SER A 90 7.84 7.58 -1.18
CA SER A 90 7.25 6.56 -2.05
C SER A 90 6.47 5.50 -1.23
N SER A 91 6.95 5.13 -0.04
CA SER A 91 6.21 4.27 0.89
C SER A 91 4.89 4.92 1.34
N GLN A 92 4.93 6.20 1.72
CA GLN A 92 3.72 6.93 2.14
C GLN A 92 2.73 7.08 1.00
N ALA A 93 3.20 7.33 -0.23
CA ALA A 93 2.34 7.43 -1.40
C ALA A 93 1.53 6.16 -1.66
N ILE A 94 2.11 4.97 -1.47
CA ILE A 94 1.37 3.70 -1.56
C ILE A 94 0.24 3.66 -0.53
N VAL A 95 0.54 4.02 0.73
CA VAL A 95 -0.45 4.04 1.81
C VAL A 95 -1.58 5.03 1.51
N ASP A 96 -1.26 6.22 1.03
CA ASP A 96 -2.25 7.24 0.69
C ASP A 96 -3.16 6.79 -0.47
N ILE A 97 -2.56 6.19 -1.50
CA ILE A 97 -3.30 5.60 -2.63
C ILE A 97 -4.28 4.54 -2.14
N LEU A 98 -3.85 3.67 -1.23
CA LEU A 98 -4.68 2.61 -0.67
C LEU A 98 -5.81 3.18 0.17
N ASN A 99 -5.52 4.08 1.12
CA ASN A 99 -6.52 4.66 2.00
C ASN A 99 -7.61 5.40 1.23
N ASN A 100 -7.21 6.25 0.28
CA ASN A 100 -8.16 6.99 -0.55
C ASN A 100 -9.00 6.05 -1.40
N SER A 101 -8.36 5.09 -2.08
CA SER A 101 -9.09 4.14 -2.94
C SER A 101 -10.06 3.28 -2.14
N ILE A 102 -9.61 2.68 -1.03
CA ILE A 102 -10.45 1.80 -0.19
C ILE A 102 -11.66 2.57 0.33
N LYS A 103 -11.46 3.81 0.80
CA LYS A 103 -12.55 4.66 1.26
C LYS A 103 -13.55 4.93 0.13
N ASP A 104 -13.09 5.38 -1.03
CA ASP A 104 -13.96 5.74 -2.15
C ASP A 104 -14.75 4.53 -2.68
N TYR A 105 -14.10 3.37 -2.79
CA TYR A 105 -14.77 2.12 -3.20
C TYR A 105 -15.79 1.65 -2.16
N ARG A 106 -15.45 1.70 -0.85
CA ARG A 106 -16.37 1.32 0.23
C ARG A 106 -17.60 2.23 0.25
N ASP A 107 -17.40 3.53 0.19
CA ASP A 107 -18.47 4.53 0.19
C ASP A 107 -19.40 4.34 -1.02
N SER A 108 -18.83 4.09 -2.20
CA SER A 108 -19.61 3.87 -3.44
C SER A 108 -20.38 2.54 -3.44
N TYR A 109 -19.79 1.49 -2.88
CA TYR A 109 -20.44 0.17 -2.75
C TYR A 109 -21.62 0.20 -1.78
N LEU A 110 -21.45 0.86 -0.63
CA LEU A 110 -22.53 0.99 0.37
C LEU A 110 -23.72 1.81 -0.16
N LYS A 111 -23.45 2.87 -0.93
CA LYS A 111 -24.50 3.67 -1.58
C LYS A 111 -25.32 2.84 -2.59
N GLN A 112 -24.67 1.96 -3.35
CA GLN A 112 -25.37 1.09 -4.30
C GLN A 112 -26.24 0.04 -3.63
N LYS A 113 -25.84 -0.47 -2.46
CA LYS A 113 -26.62 -1.46 -1.70
C LYS A 113 -27.85 -0.86 -0.99
N ALA A 114 -27.83 0.45 -0.75
CA ALA A 114 -28.91 1.17 -0.08
C ALA A 114 -30.05 1.61 -1.03
N ASN A 115 -29.81 1.54 -2.35
CA ASN A 115 -30.80 1.78 -3.40
C ASN A 115 -31.33 0.46 -3.95
#